data_AF-A0A351JYH9-F1
#
_entry.id   AF-A0A351JYH9-F1
#
_cell.length_a   1.000
_cell.length_b   1.000
_cell.length_c   1.000
_cell.angle_alpha   90.00
_cell.angle_beta   90.00
_cell.angle_gamma   90.00
#
_symmetry.space_group_name_H-M   'P 1'
#
loop_
_entity.id
_entity.type
_entity.pdbx_description
1 polymer ?
#
loop_
_entity_poly.entity_id
_entity_poly.type
_entity_poly.pdbx_seq_one_letter_code
_entity_poly.pdbx_strand_id
1 'polypeptide(L)' 'MRDNYICPEGELKRWTEHKREGKPPLVLYRGESCRECVVRKQCTTGETRTVSRDGHKPLLEAMRQKRKE' A
#
# COMPACT_ATOMS: atom_id res chain seq x y z
N MET A 1 9.20 -10.15 8.21
CA MET A 1 8.54 -10.25 6.89
C MET A 1 8.66 -8.87 6.24
N ARG A 2 9.40 -8.72 5.12
CA ARG A 2 9.53 -7.42 4.45
C ARG A 2 8.21 -7.11 3.75
N ASP A 3 7.60 -6.05 4.20
CA ASP A 3 6.30 -5.56 3.75
C ASP A 3 6.44 -4.67 2.50
N ASN A 4 7.16 -5.17 1.50
CA ASN A 4 7.34 -4.48 0.24
C ASN A 4 6.24 -4.96 -0.72
N TYR A 5 5.42 -4.03 -1.18
CA TYR A 5 4.48 -4.35 -2.26
C TYR A 5 5.29 -4.63 -3.53
N ILE A 6 5.17 -5.86 -4.02
CA ILE A 6 5.88 -6.31 -5.22
C ILE A 6 5.06 -5.88 -6.43
N CYS A 7 5.65 -5.08 -7.32
CA CYS A 7 5.11 -4.89 -8.66
C CYS A 7 5.74 -5.97 -9.56
N PRO A 8 4.99 -6.62 -10.46
CA PRO A 8 5.59 -7.57 -11.39
C PRO A 8 6.65 -6.92 -12.30
N GLU A 9 6.55 -5.61 -12.50
CA GLU A 9 7.42 -4.81 -13.37
C GLU A 9 8.48 -4.01 -12.60
N GLY A 10 8.58 -4.18 -11.28
CA GLY A 10 9.54 -3.43 -10.45
C GLY A 10 9.18 -3.40 -8.96
N GLU A 11 9.62 -2.36 -8.25
CA GLU A 11 9.35 -2.23 -6.82
C GLU A 11 8.52 -0.99 -6.50
N LEU A 12 7.57 -1.14 -5.57
CA LEU A 12 6.85 -0.01 -5.00
C LEU A 12 7.60 0.47 -3.76
N LYS A 13 8.10 1.71 -3.81
CA LYS A 13 8.81 2.33 -2.70
C LYS A 13 7.85 3.08 -1.79
N ARG A 14 8.12 3.07 -0.49
CA ARG A 14 7.39 3.90 0.47
C ARG A 14 7.57 5.36 0.07
N TRP A 15 6.46 6.05 -0.19
CA TRP A 15 6.45 7.43 -0.62
C TRP A 15 6.20 8.38 0.54
N THR A 16 5.12 8.17 1.29
CA THR A 16 4.74 9.04 2.39
C THR A 16 3.91 8.26 3.42
N GLU A 17 3.83 8.78 4.62
CA GLU A 17 2.91 8.30 5.66
C GLU A 17 2.02 9.45 6.13
N HIS A 18 0.73 9.19 6.22
CA HIS A 18 -0.22 10.13 6.82
C HIS A 18 -0.56 9.63 8.22
N LYS A 19 -0.11 10.40 9.22
CA LYS A 19 -0.57 10.24 10.60
C LYS A 19 -2.01 10.73 10.68
N ARG A 20 -2.87 9.92 11.28
CA ARG A 20 -4.29 10.21 11.46
C ARG A 20 -4.57 10.23 12.96
N GLU A 21 -5.21 11.28 13.43
CA GLU A 21 -5.54 11.40 14.85
C GLU A 21 -6.56 10.32 15.23
N GLY A 22 -6.23 9.51 16.26
CA GLY A 22 -7.06 8.39 16.70
C GLY A 22 -7.13 7.19 15.75
N LYS A 23 -6.32 7.13 14.68
CA LYS A 23 -6.28 6.00 13.74
C LYS A 23 -4.84 5.57 13.41
N PRO A 24 -4.62 4.30 13.05
CA PRO A 24 -3.36 3.83 12.50
C PRO A 24 -2.88 4.70 11.33
N PRO A 25 -1.57 4.93 11.20
CA PRO A 25 -1.02 5.70 10.11
C PRO A 25 -1.30 5.00 8.77
N LEU A 26 -1.61 5.81 7.76
CA LEU A 26 -1.76 5.34 6.38
C LEU A 26 -0.42 5.45 5.69
N VAL A 27 0.15 4.34 5.24
CA VAL A 27 1.43 4.33 4.50
C VAL A 27 1.14 4.25 3.01
N LEU A 28 1.65 5.20 2.22
CA LEU A 28 1.54 5.20 0.77
C LEU A 28 2.85 4.72 0.15
N TYR A 29 2.69 3.90 -0.89
CA TYR A 29 3.77 3.40 -1.72
C TYR A 29 3.55 3.90 -3.14
N ARG A 30 4.63 4.26 -3.85
CA ARG A 30 4.60 4.66 -5.25
C ARG A 30 5.64 3.91 -6.07
N GLY A 31 5.31 3.62 -7.32
CA GLY A 31 6.26 3.09 -8.29
C GLY A 31 6.90 4.21 -9.09
N GLU A 32 8.12 4.60 -8.74
CA GLU A 32 8.85 5.67 -9.47
C GLU A 32 9.14 5.25 -10.92
N SER A 33 9.46 3.98 -11.12
CA SER A 33 9.69 3.36 -12.43
C SER A 33 8.42 3.21 -13.27
N CYS A 34 7.23 3.51 -12.73
CA CYS A 34 5.98 3.37 -13.48
C CYS A 34 5.88 4.35 -14.66
N ARG A 35 6.63 5.46 -14.67
CA ARG A 35 6.61 6.43 -15.77
C ARG A 35 7.06 5.83 -17.11
N GLU A 36 8.02 4.92 -17.06
CA GLU A 36 8.60 4.23 -18.23
C GLU A 36 8.04 2.80 -18.40
N CYS A 37 7.07 2.42 -17.57
CA CYS A 37 6.53 1.07 -17.56
C CYS A 37 5.57 0.83 -18.73
N VAL A 38 5.84 -0.21 -19.51
CA VAL A 38 5.05 -0.62 -20.69
C VAL A 38 3.60 -0.97 -20.35
N VAL A 39 3.37 -1.60 -19.20
CA VAL A 39 2.02 -1.97 -18.74
C VAL A 39 1.38 -0.90 -17.84
N ARG A 40 1.96 0.30 -17.73
CA ARG A 40 1.41 1.40 -16.91
C ARG A 40 -0.07 1.61 -17.18
N LYS A 41 -0.46 1.69 -18.46
CA LYS A 41 -1.85 1.92 -18.89
C LYS A 41 -2.84 0.83 -18.42
N GLN A 42 -2.37 -0.39 -18.18
CA GLN A 42 -3.19 -1.49 -17.64
C GLN A 42 -3.19 -1.49 -16.10
N CYS A 43 -2.12 -1.00 -15.48
CA CYS A 43 -1.91 -1.05 -14.04
C CYS A 43 -2.46 0.18 -13.29
N THR A 44 -2.43 1.36 -13.91
CA THR A 44 -2.85 2.64 -13.32
C THR A 44 -3.24 3.64 -14.41
N THR A 45 -4.24 4.46 -14.14
CA THR A 45 -4.62 5.60 -15.01
C THR A 45 -3.80 6.86 -14.73
N GLY A 46 -3.13 6.95 -13.56
CA GLY A 46 -2.27 8.08 -13.18
C GLY A 46 -0.82 7.94 -13.66
N GLU A 47 0.01 8.98 -13.47
CA GLU A 47 1.44 8.97 -13.85
C GLU A 47 2.21 7.78 -13.26
N THR A 48 1.91 7.39 -12.03
CA THR A 48 2.55 6.28 -11.34
C THR A 48 1.52 5.45 -10.58
N ARG A 49 1.85 4.19 -10.27
CA ARG A 49 1.01 3.35 -9.44
C ARG A 49 1.20 3.76 -7.98
N THR A 50 0.11 4.08 -7.30
CA THR A 50 0.11 4.38 -5.87
C THR A 50 -0.70 3.33 -5.13
N VAL A 51 -0.13 2.78 -4.06
CA VAL A 51 -0.80 1.81 -3.19
C VAL A 51 -0.83 2.38 -1.78
N SER A 52 -2.01 2.53 -1.21
CA SER A 52 -2.17 2.90 0.19
C SER A 52 -2.34 1.65 1.04
N ARG A 53 -1.64 1.61 2.16
CA ARG A 53 -1.76 0.58 3.17
C ARG A 53 -2.35 1.17 4.43
N ASP A 54 -3.58 0.77 4.73
CA ASP A 54 -4.23 1.15 5.96
C ASP A 54 -3.71 0.28 7.12
N GLY A 55 -3.19 0.94 8.15
CA GLY A 55 -2.75 0.29 9.38
C GLY A 55 -3.91 -0.30 10.21
N HIS A 56 -5.17 -0.19 9.78
CA HIS A 56 -6.31 -0.90 10.39
C HIS A 56 -6.32 -2.41 10.17
N LYS A 57 -5.63 -2.93 9.16
CA LYS A 57 -5.71 -4.36 8.82
C LYS A 57 -5.34 -5.28 10.00
N PRO A 58 -4.27 -5.01 10.78
CA PRO A 58 -3.95 -5.76 11.99
C PRO A 58 -5.00 -5.60 13.11
N LEU A 59 -5.59 -4.41 13.27
CA LEU A 59 -6.64 -4.16 14.27
C LEU A 59 -7.94 -4.89 13.95
N LEU A 60 -8.35 -4.90 12.68
CA LEU A 60 -9.53 -5.64 12.22
C LEU A 60 -9.32 -7.16 12.36
N GLU A 61 -8.13 -7.66 12.03
CA GLU A 61 -7.79 -9.08 12.25
C GLU A 61 -7.80 -9.43 13.74
N ALA A 62 -7.26 -8.58 14.63
CA ALA A 62 -7.32 -8.77 16.07
C ALA A 62 -8.77 -8.75 16.60
N MET A 63 -9.62 -7.86 16.10
CA MET A 63 -11.04 -7.83 16.44
C MET A 63 -11.79 -9.07 15.95
N ARG A 64 -11.45 -9.59 14.76
CA ARG A 64 -12.01 -10.86 14.25
C ARG A 64 -11.58 -12.06 15.08
N GLN A 65 -10.31 -12.10 15.51
CA GLN A 65 -9.78 -13.19 16.32
C GLN A 65 -10.50 -13.29 17.68
N LYS A 66 -10.80 -12.14 18.31
CA LYS A 66 -11.57 -12.09 19.57
C LYS A 66 -13.03 -12.54 19.47
N ARG A 67 -13.58 -12.68 18.26
CA ARG A 67 -14.98 -13.06 18.04
C ARG A 67 -15.17 -14.55 17.77
N LYS A 68 -14.11 -15.35 17.86
CA LYS A 68 -14.11 -16.81 17.69
C LYS A 68 -14.10 -17.57 19.03
N GLU A 69 -14.23 -16.88 20.16
CA GLU A 69 -14.43 -17.47 21.49
C GLU A 69 -15.86 -17.21 21.99
#